data_AF-A0A535SFX7-F1
#
_entry.id   AF-A0A535SFX7-F1
#
_cell.length_a   1.000
_cell.length_b   1.000
_cell.length_c   1.000
_cell.angle_alpha   90.00
_cell.angle_beta   90.00
_cell.angle_gamma   90.00
#
_symmetry.space_group_name_H-M   'P 1'
#
loop_
_entity.id
_entity.type
_entity.pdbx_description
1 polymer ?
#
loop_
_entity_poly.entity_id
_entity_poly.type
_entity_poly.pdbx_seq_one_letter_code
_entity_poly.pdbx_strand_id
1 'polypeptide(L)'
;MLSHATTREWLIPYADGMLASDERGRLDAHIGGCASCAAELREVRELNLLLVTLPPAPPVAFAPFWLKLQATLPQRRALRVPTFASYRRLGLAFAMAAILALAAASAAFAAPSALPDNPLYPVKQLEESVRLAVTPSPDRLPLQIELANERLREAQAMAVDHKPLLAATSLRALGVIVNDASAALKRPTDPRVASKDLHQLRDGLAAVERTNASRNDDDADLKQVLVADLDEIDRIEQPEVGSTAPTLIVGTQATPKPTPQPTPRPTPRPEPSDDEHHH
;
A
#
# COMPACT_ATOMS: atom_id res chain seq x y z
N MET A 1 -3.88 19.25 -65.20
CA MET A 1 -5.21 19.04 -65.80
C MET A 1 -5.53 17.57 -65.74
N LEU A 2 -6.75 17.19 -65.35
CA LEU A 2 -7.17 15.79 -65.28
C LEU A 2 -7.29 15.19 -66.68
N SER A 3 -6.84 13.95 -66.84
CA SER A 3 -7.08 13.17 -68.06
C SER A 3 -8.50 12.61 -68.06
N HIS A 4 -9.06 12.30 -69.24
CA HIS A 4 -10.37 11.64 -69.33
C HIS A 4 -10.39 10.26 -68.65
N ALA A 5 -9.30 9.50 -68.72
CA ALA A 5 -9.20 8.19 -68.08
C ALA A 5 -9.32 8.30 -66.54
N THR A 6 -8.55 9.22 -65.94
CA THR A 6 -8.60 9.48 -64.50
C THR A 6 -9.96 10.04 -64.08
N THR A 7 -10.54 10.91 -64.90
CA THR A 7 -11.87 11.48 -64.66
C THR A 7 -12.94 10.38 -64.57
N ARG A 8 -12.89 9.40 -65.48
CA ARG A 8 -13.86 8.29 -65.53
C ARG A 8 -13.77 7.37 -64.32
N GLU A 9 -12.56 7.07 -63.83
CA GLU A 9 -12.35 6.29 -62.61
C GLU A 9 -12.92 6.99 -61.37
N TRP A 10 -12.92 8.31 -61.36
CA TRP A 10 -13.37 9.11 -60.21
C TRP A 10 -14.88 9.40 -60.20
N LEU A 11 -15.62 9.10 -61.28
CA LEU A 11 -17.06 9.40 -61.38
C LEU A 11 -17.90 8.67 -60.32
N ILE A 12 -17.63 7.39 -60.07
CA ILE A 12 -18.38 6.57 -59.10
C ILE A 12 -18.14 7.05 -57.66
N PRO A 13 -16.89 7.12 -57.14
CA PRO A 13 -16.67 7.63 -55.79
C PRO A 13 -17.09 9.10 -55.62
N TYR A 14 -17.08 9.90 -56.68
CA TYR A 14 -17.67 11.24 -56.66
C TYR A 14 -19.20 11.21 -56.52
N ALA A 15 -19.89 10.34 -57.26
CA ALA A 15 -21.35 10.17 -57.18
C ALA A 15 -21.80 9.65 -55.80
N ASP A 16 -21.01 8.78 -55.18
CA ASP A 16 -21.25 8.23 -53.84
C ASP A 16 -20.78 9.17 -52.71
N GLY A 17 -20.21 10.33 -53.04
CA GLY A 17 -19.74 11.33 -52.08
C GLY A 17 -18.46 10.97 -51.32
N MET A 18 -17.73 9.95 -51.77
CA MET A 18 -16.53 9.40 -51.15
C MET A 18 -15.21 10.06 -51.59
N LEU A 19 -15.23 10.97 -52.57
CA LEU A 19 -14.04 11.69 -53.03
C LEU A 19 -13.60 12.78 -52.03
N ALA A 20 -12.29 12.95 -51.82
CA ALA A 20 -11.73 14.00 -50.98
C ALA A 20 -12.02 15.41 -51.54
N SER A 21 -12.00 16.44 -50.69
CA SER A 21 -12.43 17.79 -51.07
C SER A 21 -11.57 18.44 -52.16
N ASP A 22 -10.27 18.16 -52.17
CA ASP A 22 -9.31 18.67 -53.16
C ASP A 22 -9.45 17.95 -54.51
N GLU A 23 -9.67 16.63 -54.50
CA GLU A 23 -9.95 15.82 -55.68
C GLU A 23 -11.29 16.22 -56.32
N ARG A 24 -12.30 16.45 -55.48
CA ARG A 24 -13.63 16.90 -55.90
C ARG A 24 -13.55 18.22 -56.66
N GLY A 25 -12.82 19.20 -56.14
CA GLY A 25 -12.66 20.50 -56.81
C GLY A 25 -11.96 20.40 -58.17
N ARG A 26 -10.99 19.48 -58.33
CA ARG A 26 -10.33 19.24 -59.63
C ARG A 26 -11.28 18.58 -60.64
N LEU A 27 -12.09 17.63 -60.18
CA LEU A 27 -13.08 16.96 -61.02
C LEU A 27 -14.21 17.91 -61.44
N ASP A 28 -14.70 18.74 -60.52
CA ASP A 28 -15.71 19.79 -60.78
C ASP A 28 -15.25 20.76 -61.87
N ALA A 29 -13.98 21.20 -61.80
CA ALA A 29 -13.39 22.05 -62.83
C ALA A 29 -13.31 21.36 -64.20
N HIS A 30 -13.03 20.05 -64.24
CA HIS A 30 -12.95 19.30 -65.49
C HIS A 30 -14.33 19.06 -66.12
N ILE A 31 -15.34 18.63 -65.35
CA ILE A 31 -16.70 18.39 -65.86
C ILE A 31 -17.40 19.69 -66.27
N GLY A 32 -17.05 20.82 -65.64
CA GLY A 32 -17.51 22.15 -66.08
C GLY A 32 -17.03 22.54 -67.48
N GLY A 33 -15.90 21.97 -67.94
CA GLY A 33 -15.32 22.22 -69.26
C GLY A 33 -15.50 21.08 -70.27
N CYS A 34 -16.02 19.92 -69.86
CA CYS A 34 -16.12 18.73 -70.71
C CYS A 34 -17.54 18.12 -70.70
N ALA A 35 -18.24 18.24 -71.83
CA ALA A 35 -19.61 17.76 -71.99
C ALA A 35 -19.75 16.23 -71.93
N SER A 36 -18.76 15.46 -72.40
CA SER A 36 -18.82 13.99 -72.37
C SER A 36 -18.72 13.44 -70.95
N CYS A 37 -17.77 13.90 -70.16
CA CYS A 37 -17.64 13.49 -68.75
C CYS A 37 -18.83 13.95 -67.90
N ALA A 38 -19.42 15.11 -68.21
CA ALA A 38 -20.66 15.55 -67.58
C ALA A 38 -21.88 14.69 -67.97
N ALA A 39 -21.88 14.07 -69.15
CA ALA A 39 -22.91 13.13 -69.56
C ALA A 39 -22.80 11.78 -68.85
N GLU A 40 -21.59 11.21 -68.78
CA GLU A 40 -21.33 9.95 -68.06
C GLU A 40 -21.72 10.06 -66.58
N LEU A 41 -21.43 11.21 -65.93
CA LEU A 41 -21.85 11.45 -64.56
C LEU A 41 -23.38 11.44 -64.37
N ARG A 42 -24.14 11.92 -65.37
CA ARG A 42 -25.61 11.88 -65.32
C ARG A 42 -26.12 10.45 -65.39
N GLU A 43 -25.53 9.61 -66.24
CA GLU A 43 -25.89 8.18 -66.35
C GLU A 43 -25.63 7.43 -65.04
N VAL A 44 -24.47 7.66 -64.40
CA VAL A 44 -24.15 7.06 -63.09
C VAL A 44 -25.15 7.48 -62.02
N ARG A 45 -25.55 8.75 -61.99
CA ARG A 45 -26.55 9.25 -61.02
C ARG A 45 -27.94 8.68 -61.28
N GLU A 46 -28.33 8.53 -62.55
CA GLU A 46 -29.60 7.90 -62.93
C GLU A 46 -29.66 6.44 -62.47
N LEU A 47 -28.56 5.69 -62.63
CA LEU A 47 -28.46 4.33 -62.11
C LEU A 47 -28.57 4.28 -60.57
N ASN A 48 -27.90 5.19 -59.87
CA ASN A 48 -28.01 5.27 -58.41
C ASN A 48 -29.44 5.61 -57.95
N LEU A 49 -30.17 6.45 -58.69
CA LEU A 49 -31.59 6.73 -58.40
C LEU A 49 -32.46 5.48 -58.54
N LEU A 50 -32.20 4.61 -59.53
CA LEU A 50 -32.89 3.33 -59.64
C LEU A 50 -32.61 2.42 -58.44
N LEU A 51 -31.38 2.41 -57.91
CA LEU A 51 -31.04 1.63 -56.73
C LEU A 51 -31.78 2.09 -55.46
N VAL A 52 -32.06 3.39 -55.33
CA VAL A 52 -32.84 3.94 -54.21
C VAL A 52 -34.31 3.54 -54.27
N THR A 53 -34.83 3.10 -55.42
CA THR A 53 -36.21 2.61 -55.54
C THR A 53 -36.40 1.18 -55.04
N LEU A 54 -35.33 0.46 -54.70
CA LEU A 54 -35.46 -0.89 -54.13
C LEU A 54 -36.14 -0.81 -52.74
N PRO A 55 -37.05 -1.74 -52.43
CA PRO A 55 -37.67 -1.79 -51.12
C PRO A 55 -36.57 -1.95 -50.04
N PRO A 56 -36.67 -1.23 -48.91
CA PRO A 56 -35.72 -1.39 -47.82
C PRO A 56 -35.73 -2.84 -47.34
N ALA A 57 -34.54 -3.41 -47.10
CA ALA A 57 -34.44 -4.76 -46.56
C ALA A 57 -35.21 -4.82 -45.22
N PRO A 58 -36.00 -5.88 -44.98
CA PRO A 58 -36.75 -6.02 -43.74
C PRO A 58 -35.76 -6.08 -42.55
N PRO A 59 -36.08 -5.44 -41.41
CA PRO A 59 -35.22 -5.50 -40.23
C PRO A 59 -35.10 -6.94 -39.75
N VAL A 60 -33.90 -7.51 -39.80
CA VAL A 60 -33.63 -8.81 -39.18
C VAL A 60 -33.68 -8.64 -37.67
N ALA A 61 -34.71 -9.19 -37.03
CA ALA A 61 -34.75 -9.24 -35.59
C ALA A 61 -33.64 -10.19 -35.11
N PHE A 62 -32.61 -9.65 -34.45
CA PHE A 62 -31.45 -10.39 -33.97
C PHE A 62 -31.84 -11.52 -33.00
N ALA A 63 -32.91 -11.30 -32.22
CA ALA A 63 -33.42 -12.26 -31.24
C ALA A 63 -33.88 -13.59 -31.86
N PRO A 64 -34.85 -13.65 -32.81
CA PRO A 64 -35.28 -14.92 -33.40
C PRO A 64 -34.18 -15.62 -34.21
N PHE A 65 -33.23 -14.86 -34.79
CA PHE A 65 -32.03 -15.43 -35.41
C PHE A 65 -31.17 -16.18 -34.39
N TRP A 66 -30.88 -15.55 -33.24
CA TRP A 66 -30.03 -16.14 -32.21
C TRP A 66 -30.67 -17.36 -31.54
N LEU A 67 -31.99 -17.35 -31.33
CA LEU A 67 -32.71 -18.52 -30.81
C LEU A 67 -32.63 -19.72 -31.76
N LYS A 68 -32.79 -19.50 -33.08
CA LYS A 68 -32.64 -20.58 -34.07
C LYS A 68 -31.22 -21.12 -34.13
N LEU A 69 -30.22 -20.25 -33.97
CA LEU A 69 -28.82 -20.65 -33.99
C LEU A 69 -28.44 -21.44 -32.73
N GLN A 70 -28.92 -21.04 -31.56
CA GLN A 70 -28.69 -21.79 -30.31
C GLN A 70 -29.33 -23.19 -30.35
N ALA A 71 -30.47 -23.34 -31.04
CA ALA A 71 -31.14 -24.63 -31.19
C ALA A 71 -30.43 -25.60 -32.16
N THR A 72 -29.65 -25.09 -33.12
CA THR A 72 -28.93 -25.93 -34.10
C THR A 72 -27.48 -26.23 -33.69
N LEU A 73 -26.93 -25.53 -32.70
CA LEU A 73 -25.60 -25.79 -32.19
C LEU A 73 -25.58 -27.07 -31.34
N PRO A 74 -24.66 -28.03 -31.59
CA PRO A 74 -24.56 -29.23 -30.78
C PRO A 74 -24.23 -28.86 -29.34
N GLN A 75 -25.10 -29.23 -28.41
CA GLN A 75 -24.84 -29.07 -26.97
C GLN A 75 -23.52 -29.77 -26.66
N ARG A 76 -22.51 -29.01 -26.27
CA ARG A 76 -21.22 -29.56 -25.84
C ARG A 76 -21.52 -30.57 -24.73
N ARG A 77 -21.33 -31.86 -25.02
CA ARG A 77 -21.25 -32.88 -23.96
C ARG A 77 -20.14 -32.42 -23.03
N ALA A 78 -20.51 -31.96 -21.84
CA ALA A 78 -19.55 -31.68 -20.79
C ALA A 78 -18.80 -32.98 -20.53
N LEU A 79 -17.54 -33.03 -20.95
CA LEU A 79 -16.63 -34.11 -20.61
C LEU A 79 -16.56 -34.13 -19.08
N ARG A 80 -17.17 -35.13 -18.45
CA ARG A 80 -17.00 -35.40 -17.02
C ARG A 80 -15.55 -35.87 -16.82
N VAL A 81 -14.67 -34.92 -16.54
CA VAL A 81 -13.35 -35.23 -15.99
C VAL A 81 -13.53 -35.69 -14.55
N PRO A 82 -12.98 -36.85 -14.14
CA PRO A 82 -13.06 -37.31 -12.77
C PRO A 82 -12.34 -36.30 -11.87
N THR A 83 -13.08 -35.72 -10.92
CA THR A 83 -12.54 -34.71 -10.02
C THR A 83 -11.62 -35.37 -9.00
N PHE A 84 -10.31 -35.18 -9.13
CA PHE A 84 -9.31 -35.43 -8.08
C PHE A 84 -9.46 -34.41 -6.94
N ALA A 85 -10.65 -34.29 -6.36
CA ALA A 85 -11.02 -33.26 -5.40
C ALA A 85 -10.22 -33.35 -4.08
N SER A 86 -9.79 -34.56 -3.71
CA SER A 86 -8.93 -34.83 -2.55
C SER A 86 -7.52 -34.28 -2.74
N TYR A 87 -6.90 -34.49 -3.90
CA TYR A 87 -5.59 -33.93 -4.22
C TYR A 87 -5.64 -32.44 -4.56
N ARG A 88 -6.81 -31.90 -4.96
CA ARG A 88 -6.96 -30.46 -5.21
C ARG A 88 -6.72 -29.63 -3.95
N ARG A 89 -7.14 -30.12 -2.77
CA ARG A 89 -6.90 -29.42 -1.49
C ARG A 89 -5.42 -29.48 -1.09
N LEU A 90 -4.78 -30.63 -1.24
CA LEU A 90 -3.34 -30.77 -0.99
C LEU A 90 -2.50 -29.97 -1.98
N GLY A 91 -2.86 -29.99 -3.26
CA GLY A 91 -2.19 -29.22 -4.31
C GLY A 91 -2.36 -27.72 -4.12
N LEU A 92 -3.54 -27.25 -3.69
CA LEU A 92 -3.75 -25.85 -3.33
C LEU A 92 -2.96 -25.45 -2.08
N ALA A 93 -2.93 -26.30 -1.05
CA ALA A 93 -2.14 -26.05 0.16
C ALA A 93 -0.63 -25.99 -0.16
N PHE A 94 -0.15 -26.91 -0.98
CA PHE A 94 1.25 -26.93 -1.44
C PHE A 94 1.56 -25.73 -2.34
N ALA A 95 0.68 -25.36 -3.27
CA ALA A 95 0.85 -24.18 -4.10
C ALA A 95 0.86 -22.89 -3.27
N MET A 96 -0.03 -22.76 -2.29
CA MET A 96 -0.03 -21.62 -1.36
C MET A 96 1.24 -21.60 -0.51
N ALA A 97 1.66 -22.74 0.04
CA ALA A 97 2.90 -22.84 0.81
C ALA A 97 4.13 -22.52 -0.04
N ALA A 98 4.16 -22.95 -1.31
CA ALA A 98 5.21 -22.62 -2.25
C ALA A 98 5.20 -21.12 -2.58
N ILE A 99 4.04 -20.53 -2.87
CA ILE A 99 3.93 -19.08 -3.11
C ILE A 99 4.37 -18.28 -1.88
N LEU A 100 3.94 -18.68 -0.68
CA LEU A 100 4.38 -18.07 0.59
C LEU A 100 5.89 -18.23 0.79
N ALA A 101 6.45 -19.40 0.52
CA ALA A 101 7.89 -19.65 0.62
C ALA A 101 8.69 -18.84 -0.41
N LEU A 102 8.20 -18.73 -1.65
CA LEU A 102 8.83 -17.90 -2.70
C LEU A 102 8.68 -16.40 -2.40
N ALA A 103 7.54 -15.95 -1.87
CA ALA A 103 7.34 -14.57 -1.44
C ALA A 103 8.25 -14.23 -0.24
N ALA A 104 8.36 -15.13 0.74
CA ALA A 104 9.26 -14.97 1.88
C ALA A 104 10.74 -15.00 1.45
N ALA A 105 11.12 -15.90 0.53
CA ALA A 105 12.48 -15.99 0.02
C ALA A 105 12.88 -14.76 -0.82
N SER A 106 11.98 -14.26 -1.68
CA SER A 106 12.24 -13.04 -2.46
C SER A 106 12.27 -11.78 -1.58
N ALA A 107 11.44 -11.71 -0.53
CA ALA A 107 11.54 -10.66 0.48
C ALA A 107 12.86 -10.72 1.25
N ALA A 108 13.34 -11.90 1.66
CA ALA A 108 14.58 -12.03 2.43
C ALA A 108 15.84 -11.49 1.72
N PHE A 109 15.89 -11.52 0.38
CA PHE A 109 17.03 -11.02 -0.39
C PHE A 109 16.93 -9.56 -0.84
N ALA A 110 15.74 -8.93 -0.79
CA ALA A 110 15.52 -7.56 -1.28
C ALA A 110 14.90 -6.60 -0.24
N ALA A 111 14.26 -7.11 0.82
CA ALA A 111 13.68 -6.32 1.89
C ALA A 111 14.72 -5.63 2.80
N PRO A 112 15.92 -6.18 3.06
CA PRO A 112 16.90 -5.50 3.94
C PRO A 112 17.30 -4.12 3.41
N SER A 113 17.33 -3.95 2.08
CA SER A 113 17.65 -2.69 1.40
C SER A 113 16.42 -1.90 0.94
N ALA A 114 15.20 -2.30 1.34
CA ALA A 114 14.01 -1.55 1.00
C ALA A 114 14.02 -0.20 1.71
N LEU A 115 14.05 0.87 0.90
CA LEU A 115 13.89 2.25 1.34
C LEU A 115 12.40 2.63 1.38
N PRO A 116 12.02 3.74 2.05
CA PRO A 116 10.62 4.17 2.18
C PRO A 116 9.85 4.36 0.87
N ASP A 117 10.55 4.50 -0.25
CA ASP A 117 9.97 4.63 -1.60
C ASP A 117 9.72 3.29 -2.29
N ASN A 118 10.15 2.17 -1.72
CA ASN A 118 10.04 0.83 -2.29
C ASN A 118 8.71 0.16 -1.87
N PRO A 119 7.97 -0.50 -2.79
CA PRO A 119 6.73 -1.20 -2.46
C PRO A 119 6.87 -2.32 -1.41
N LEU A 120 8.08 -2.85 -1.21
CA LEU A 120 8.35 -3.88 -0.20
C LEU A 120 8.66 -3.31 1.20
N TYR A 121 8.71 -1.99 1.36
CA TYR A 121 9.01 -1.34 2.64
C TYR A 121 8.04 -1.70 3.78
N PRO A 122 6.70 -1.81 3.57
CA PRO A 122 5.79 -2.27 4.62
C PRO A 122 6.11 -3.68 5.11
N VAL A 123 6.67 -4.54 4.24
CA VAL A 123 7.07 -5.90 4.60
C VAL A 123 8.31 -5.87 5.49
N LYS A 124 9.30 -5.01 5.19
CA LYS A 124 10.48 -4.76 6.06
C LYS A 124 10.03 -4.33 7.46
N GLN A 125 9.13 -3.35 7.53
CA GLN A 125 8.62 -2.87 8.82
C GLN A 125 7.89 -3.97 9.62
N LEU A 126 7.13 -4.82 8.94
CA LEU A 126 6.46 -5.95 9.59
C LEU A 126 7.46 -6.97 10.13
N GLU A 127 8.48 -7.32 9.34
CA GLU A 127 9.54 -8.24 9.76
C GLU A 127 10.27 -7.73 11.01
N GLU A 128 10.66 -6.45 11.01
CA GLU A 128 11.31 -5.81 12.16
C GLU A 128 10.40 -5.75 13.38
N SER A 129 9.11 -5.48 13.19
CA SER A 129 8.12 -5.47 14.29
C SER A 129 7.96 -6.85 14.92
N VAL A 130 7.90 -7.90 14.10
CA VAL A 130 7.85 -9.29 14.57
C VAL A 130 9.14 -9.66 15.29
N ARG A 131 10.29 -9.26 14.75
CA ARG A 131 11.59 -9.47 15.37
C ARG A 131 11.64 -8.83 16.76
N LEU A 132 11.22 -7.57 16.88
CA LEU A 132 11.18 -6.86 18.15
C LEU A 132 10.22 -7.50 19.17
N ALA A 133 9.05 -7.97 18.70
CA ALA A 133 8.05 -8.60 19.57
C ALA A 133 8.55 -9.94 20.17
N VAL A 134 9.29 -10.73 19.39
CA VAL A 134 9.83 -12.03 19.81
C VAL A 134 11.13 -11.89 20.60
N THR A 135 11.86 -10.79 20.45
CA THR A 135 13.12 -10.55 21.17
C THR A 135 12.92 -10.45 22.69
N PRO A 136 13.66 -11.25 23.50
CA PRO A 136 13.62 -11.18 24.96
C PRO A 136 14.06 -9.82 25.50
N SER A 137 13.54 -9.42 26.66
CA SER A 137 13.86 -8.15 27.32
C SER A 137 15.35 -7.75 27.40
N PRO A 138 16.32 -8.64 27.72
CA PRO A 138 17.73 -8.25 27.79
C PRO A 138 18.31 -7.80 26.43
N ASP A 139 17.81 -8.34 25.32
CA ASP A 139 18.33 -8.09 23.97
C ASP A 139 17.51 -7.03 23.23
N ARG A 140 16.45 -6.48 23.84
CA ARG A 140 15.57 -5.50 23.20
C ARG A 140 16.24 -4.15 22.95
N LEU A 141 16.95 -3.62 23.95
CA LEU A 141 17.63 -2.33 23.82
C LEU A 141 18.65 -2.31 22.65
N PRO A 142 19.60 -3.25 22.54
CA PRO A 142 20.53 -3.25 21.42
C PRO A 142 19.81 -3.41 20.06
N LEU A 143 18.74 -4.21 19.98
CA LEU A 143 17.93 -4.30 18.76
C LEU A 143 17.22 -2.97 18.42
N GLN A 144 16.68 -2.27 19.41
CA GLN A 144 16.08 -0.95 19.19
C GLN A 144 17.12 0.06 18.69
N ILE A 145 18.35 0.04 19.22
CA ILE A 145 19.44 0.89 18.72
C ILE A 145 19.85 0.51 17.29
N GLU A 146 19.86 -0.77 16.95
CA GLU A 146 20.08 -1.23 15.57
C GLU A 146 19.01 -0.67 14.62
N LEU A 147 17.73 -0.80 14.98
CA LEU A 147 16.61 -0.28 14.20
C LEU A 147 16.65 1.26 14.09
N ALA A 148 17.01 1.96 15.16
CA ALA A 148 17.20 3.42 15.16
C ALA A 148 18.29 3.85 14.16
N ASN A 149 19.45 3.19 14.21
CA ASN A 149 20.52 3.45 13.23
C ASN A 149 20.08 3.15 11.80
N GLU A 150 19.25 2.12 11.60
CA GLU A 150 18.68 1.82 10.28
C GLU A 150 17.78 2.95 9.78
N ARG A 151 16.88 3.47 10.63
CA ARG A 151 16.03 4.62 10.26
C ARG A 151 16.86 5.85 9.91
N LEU A 152 17.99 6.09 10.58
CA LEU A 152 18.92 7.17 10.21
C LEU A 152 19.56 6.94 8.84
N ARG A 153 19.99 5.71 8.54
CA ARG A 153 20.54 5.37 7.21
C ARG A 153 19.52 5.58 6.10
N GLU A 154 18.28 5.15 6.32
CA GLU A 154 17.17 5.38 5.38
C GLU A 154 16.88 6.86 5.19
N ALA A 155 16.84 7.63 6.28
CA ALA A 155 16.63 9.07 6.23
C ALA A 155 17.75 9.78 5.43
N GLN A 156 19.00 9.38 5.67
CA GLN A 156 20.14 9.90 4.93
C GLN A 156 20.07 9.54 3.44
N ALA A 157 19.71 8.31 3.09
CA ALA A 157 19.52 7.89 1.70
C ALA A 157 18.41 8.73 1.02
N MET A 158 17.28 8.94 1.69
CA MET A 158 16.20 9.80 1.18
C MET A 158 16.62 11.26 1.04
N ALA A 159 17.44 11.79 1.96
CA ALA A 159 18.00 13.13 1.86
C ALA A 159 18.97 13.26 0.67
N VAL A 160 19.80 12.24 0.42
CA VAL A 160 20.69 12.19 -0.77
C VAL A 160 19.88 12.19 -2.07
N ASP A 161 18.74 11.52 -2.08
CA ASP A 161 17.82 11.38 -3.21
C ASP A 161 16.84 12.55 -3.39
N HIS A 162 16.97 13.64 -2.63
CA HIS A 162 16.08 14.82 -2.65
C HIS A 162 14.61 14.50 -2.33
N LYS A 163 14.41 13.61 -1.35
CA LYS A 163 13.10 13.23 -0.85
C LYS A 163 12.97 13.62 0.62
N PRO A 164 12.96 14.93 0.96
CA PRO A 164 12.98 15.38 2.36
C PRO A 164 11.76 14.91 3.15
N LEU A 165 10.59 14.82 2.51
CA LEU A 165 9.38 14.27 3.14
C LEU A 165 9.55 12.79 3.53
N LEU A 166 10.20 11.98 2.69
CA LEU A 166 10.47 10.58 3.01
C LEU A 166 11.58 10.46 4.05
N ALA A 167 12.60 11.33 4.01
CA ALA A 167 13.59 11.41 5.08
C ALA A 167 12.91 11.73 6.43
N ALA A 168 11.97 12.68 6.46
CA ALA A 168 11.20 13.02 7.65
C ALA A 168 10.32 11.86 8.14
N THR A 169 9.82 11.00 7.24
CA THR A 169 9.10 9.78 7.66
C THR A 169 10.00 8.78 8.37
N SER A 170 11.23 8.57 7.89
CA SER A 170 12.19 7.69 8.56
C SER A 170 12.65 8.28 9.90
N LEU A 171 12.87 9.60 9.99
CA LEU A 171 13.19 10.26 11.25
C LEU A 171 12.05 10.19 12.28
N ARG A 172 10.78 10.35 11.86
CA ARG A 172 9.65 10.13 12.78
C ARG A 172 9.62 8.69 13.34
N ALA A 173 9.98 7.71 12.53
CA ALA A 173 10.09 6.33 13.00
C ALA A 173 11.28 6.15 13.96
N LEU A 174 12.41 6.82 13.73
CA LEU A 174 13.52 6.90 14.67
C LEU A 174 13.06 7.45 16.03
N GLY A 175 12.39 8.61 16.04
CA GLY A 175 11.92 9.25 17.27
C GLY A 175 11.03 8.33 18.12
N VAL A 176 10.15 7.55 17.48
CA VAL A 176 9.33 6.54 18.17
C VAL A 176 10.21 5.46 18.82
N ILE A 177 11.18 4.91 18.10
CA ILE A 177 12.08 3.86 18.61
C ILE A 177 12.93 4.39 19.78
N VAL A 178 13.48 5.61 19.66
CA VAL A 178 14.28 6.25 20.71
C VAL A 178 13.45 6.54 21.95
N ASN A 179 12.22 7.04 21.78
CA ASN A 179 11.29 7.27 22.88
C ASN A 179 10.91 5.97 23.60
N ASP A 180 10.66 4.87 22.86
CA ASP A 180 10.39 3.55 23.43
C ASP A 180 11.61 2.98 24.17
N ALA A 181 12.82 3.28 23.71
CA ALA A 181 14.08 2.88 24.33
C ALA A 181 14.51 3.81 25.50
N SER A 182 13.88 4.97 25.66
CA SER A 182 14.32 6.05 26.57
C SER A 182 14.49 5.58 28.02
N ALA A 183 13.57 4.76 28.54
CA ALA A 183 13.64 4.26 29.91
C ALA A 183 14.86 3.36 30.15
N ALA A 184 15.22 2.54 29.15
CA ALA A 184 16.39 1.66 29.21
C ALA A 184 17.69 2.46 28.97
N LEU A 185 17.65 3.49 28.12
CA LEU A 185 18.79 4.37 27.86
C LEU A 185 19.12 5.30 29.03
N LYS A 186 18.13 5.71 29.82
CA LYS A 186 18.34 6.50 31.05
C LYS A 186 19.01 5.70 32.18
N ARG A 187 18.87 4.36 32.17
CA ARG A 187 19.45 3.46 33.17
C ARG A 187 20.11 2.27 32.47
N PRO A 188 21.19 2.52 31.71
CA PRO A 188 21.81 1.50 30.89
C PRO A 188 22.64 0.54 31.75
N THR A 189 22.72 -0.72 31.33
CA THR A 189 23.60 -1.72 31.95
C THR A 189 25.08 -1.32 31.80
N ASP A 190 25.43 -0.71 30.65
CA ASP A 190 26.75 -0.13 30.39
C ASP A 190 26.62 1.34 29.95
N PRO A 191 26.90 2.31 30.84
CA PRO A 191 26.79 3.74 30.52
C PRO A 191 27.69 4.21 29.38
N ARG A 192 28.84 3.56 29.17
CA ARG A 192 29.78 3.98 28.11
C ARG A 192 29.26 3.60 26.74
N VAL A 193 28.66 2.41 26.62
CA VAL A 193 28.04 1.94 25.38
C VAL A 193 26.83 2.81 25.05
N ALA A 194 25.95 3.06 26.01
CA ALA A 194 24.76 3.90 25.80
C ALA A 194 25.12 5.33 25.37
N SER A 195 26.11 5.96 26.01
CA SER A 195 26.58 7.29 25.60
C SER A 195 27.18 7.29 24.20
N LYS A 196 27.96 6.26 23.84
CA LYS A 196 28.48 6.11 22.49
C LYS A 196 27.36 5.99 21.45
N ASP A 197 26.33 5.18 21.75
CA ASP A 197 25.19 4.98 20.84
C ASP A 197 24.40 6.28 20.64
N LEU A 198 24.15 7.05 21.72
CA LEU A 198 23.49 8.36 21.64
C LEU A 198 24.31 9.39 20.84
N HIS A 199 25.63 9.43 21.04
CA HIS A 199 26.52 10.24 20.21
C HIS A 199 26.43 9.85 18.73
N GLN A 200 26.41 8.55 18.42
CA GLN A 200 26.28 8.07 17.04
C GLN A 200 24.94 8.49 16.41
N LEU A 201 23.83 8.41 17.15
CA LEU A 201 22.53 8.87 16.67
C LEU A 201 22.55 10.39 16.39
N ARG A 202 23.14 11.18 17.30
CA ARG A 202 23.29 12.64 17.14
C ARG A 202 24.12 12.99 15.89
N ASP A 203 25.25 12.32 15.69
CA ASP A 203 26.11 12.52 14.52
C ASP A 203 25.37 12.17 13.21
N GLY A 204 24.52 11.13 13.24
CA GLY A 204 23.66 10.74 12.13
C GLY A 204 22.61 11.80 11.79
N LEU A 205 21.90 12.33 12.79
CA LEU A 205 20.93 13.43 12.61
C LEU A 205 21.60 14.66 11.97
N ALA A 206 22.77 15.04 12.47
CA ALA A 206 23.55 16.15 11.90
C ALA A 206 23.99 15.87 10.45
N ALA A 207 24.23 14.60 10.08
CA ALA A 207 24.56 14.24 8.70
C ALA A 207 23.37 14.37 7.75
N VAL A 208 22.16 13.97 8.20
CA VAL A 208 20.92 14.17 7.44
C VAL A 208 20.66 15.66 7.23
N GLU A 209 20.77 16.47 8.29
CA GLU A 209 20.59 17.92 8.22
C GLU A 209 21.57 18.58 7.24
N ARG A 210 22.87 18.28 7.35
CA ARG A 210 23.90 18.81 6.43
C ARG A 210 23.62 18.45 4.98
N THR A 211 23.21 17.21 4.73
CA THR A 211 22.89 16.74 3.37
C THR A 211 21.74 17.56 2.80
N ASN A 212 20.67 17.72 3.57
CA ASN A 212 19.47 18.44 3.17
C ASN A 212 19.73 19.95 2.96
N ALA A 213 20.43 20.59 3.91
CA ALA A 213 20.78 22.01 3.84
C ALA A 213 21.72 22.35 2.67
N SER A 214 22.67 21.46 2.35
CA SER A 214 23.64 21.68 1.27
C SER A 214 23.03 21.81 -0.13
N ARG A 215 21.79 21.36 -0.30
CA ARG A 215 21.09 21.32 -1.60
C ARG A 215 19.84 22.19 -1.67
N ASN A 216 19.62 23.06 -0.66
CA ASN A 216 18.50 24.01 -0.58
C ASN A 216 17.11 23.36 -0.55
N ASP A 217 17.03 22.08 -0.15
CA ASP A 217 15.77 21.36 0.10
C ASP A 217 15.27 21.69 1.52
N ASP A 218 15.12 22.99 1.83
CA ASP A 218 14.78 23.52 3.15
C ASP A 218 13.32 23.21 3.54
N ASP A 219 13.05 21.94 3.79
CA ASP A 219 11.76 21.44 4.23
C ASP A 219 11.57 21.69 5.72
N ALA A 220 10.51 22.43 6.05
CA ALA A 220 10.19 22.82 7.43
C ALA A 220 9.83 21.60 8.30
N ASP A 221 9.18 20.58 7.74
CA ASP A 221 8.78 19.39 8.49
C ASP A 221 10.01 18.57 8.87
N LEU A 222 10.98 18.40 7.95
CA LEU A 222 12.23 17.70 8.26
C LEU A 222 12.99 18.40 9.39
N LYS A 223 13.13 19.73 9.32
CA LYS A 223 13.80 20.52 10.37
C LYS A 223 13.10 20.38 11.72
N GLN A 224 11.77 20.41 11.73
CA GLN A 224 11.00 20.25 12.96
C GLN A 224 11.21 18.87 13.59
N VAL A 225 11.24 17.80 12.78
CA VAL A 225 11.50 16.44 13.27
C VAL A 225 12.93 16.30 13.79
N LEU A 226 13.93 16.84 13.07
CA LEU A 226 15.34 16.83 13.52
C LEU A 226 15.52 17.50 14.89
N VAL A 227 14.92 18.68 15.09
CA VAL A 227 14.97 19.38 16.38
C VAL A 227 14.32 18.54 17.48
N ALA A 228 13.16 17.96 17.21
CA ALA A 228 12.46 17.11 18.19
C ALA A 228 13.27 15.87 18.59
N ASP A 229 13.91 15.20 17.62
CA ASP A 229 14.73 14.02 17.87
C ASP A 229 16.02 14.36 18.64
N LEU A 230 16.66 15.50 18.33
CA LEU A 230 17.82 16.00 19.07
C LEU A 230 17.47 16.37 20.51
N ASP A 231 16.36 17.08 20.73
CA ASP A 231 15.86 17.44 22.06
C ASP A 231 15.54 16.19 22.91
N GLU A 232 15.05 15.12 22.28
CA GLU A 232 14.82 13.83 22.97
C GLU A 232 16.13 13.18 23.39
N ILE A 233 17.13 13.10 22.50
CA ILE A 233 18.46 12.55 22.80
C ILE A 233 19.12 13.34 23.93
N ASP A 234 19.08 14.67 23.88
CA ASP A 234 19.62 15.55 24.93
C ASP A 234 18.94 15.30 26.28
N ARG A 235 17.63 15.06 26.29
CA ARG A 235 16.87 14.74 27.51
C ARG A 235 17.23 13.37 28.09
N ILE A 236 17.64 12.42 27.26
CA ILE A 236 18.09 11.09 27.69
C ILE A 236 19.51 11.18 28.28
N GLU A 237 20.40 11.96 27.69
CA GLU A 237 21.78 12.12 28.17
C GLU A 237 21.91 12.94 29.45
N GLN A 238 21.01 13.90 29.67
CA GLN A 238 21.04 14.68 30.90
C GLN A 238 20.75 13.76 32.09
N PRO A 239 21.70 13.60 33.04
CA PRO A 239 21.36 12.97 34.32
C PRO A 239 20.24 13.79 34.93
N GLU A 240 19.28 13.17 35.61
CA GLU A 240 18.28 13.91 36.38
C GLU A 240 18.97 14.69 37.51
N VAL A 241 19.54 15.85 37.17
CA VAL A 241 20.01 16.85 38.12
C VAL A 241 18.75 17.53 38.62
N GLY A 242 18.19 16.95 39.68
CA GLY A 242 17.18 17.61 40.49
C GLY A 242 15.75 17.46 39.98
N SER A 243 15.24 16.24 39.89
CA SER A 243 13.89 16.00 40.41
C SER A 243 14.04 15.68 41.90
N THR A 244 14.32 16.71 42.71
CA THR A 244 13.76 16.68 44.05
C THR A 244 12.27 16.61 43.83
N ALA A 245 11.70 15.41 43.91
CA ALA A 245 10.31 15.27 44.27
C ALA A 245 10.08 16.29 45.38
N PRO A 246 9.07 17.18 45.29
CA PRO A 246 8.70 17.94 46.46
C PRO A 246 8.50 16.87 47.53
N THR A 247 9.33 16.90 48.56
CA THR A 247 9.01 16.23 49.80
C THR A 247 7.71 16.91 50.20
N LEU A 248 6.60 16.30 49.78
CA LEU A 248 5.30 16.55 50.36
C LEU A 248 5.53 16.22 51.82
N ILE A 249 5.86 17.25 52.59
CA ILE A 249 5.59 17.29 54.01
C ILE A 249 4.07 17.16 54.04
N VAL A 250 3.61 15.91 54.13
CA VAL A 250 2.24 15.58 54.45
C VAL A 250 2.03 16.20 55.83
N GLY A 251 1.43 17.39 55.82
CA GLY A 251 0.84 17.96 57.01
C GLY A 251 -0.03 16.90 57.65
N THR A 252 0.14 16.75 58.96
CA THR A 252 -0.58 15.84 59.86
C THR A 252 -2.05 15.70 59.46
N GLN A 253 -2.37 14.69 58.66
CA GLN A 253 -3.74 14.22 58.51
C GLN A 253 -4.06 13.33 59.71
N ALA A 254 -5.17 13.66 60.35
CA ALA A 254 -5.71 12.98 61.49
C ALA A 254 -5.79 11.46 61.26
N THR A 255 -5.34 10.73 62.27
CA THR A 255 -5.43 9.27 62.39
C THR A 255 -6.87 8.80 62.13
N PRO A 256 -7.11 7.90 61.15
CA PRO A 256 -8.36 7.16 61.14
C PRO A 256 -8.33 6.15 62.30
N LYS A 257 -9.36 6.23 63.13
CA LYS A 257 -9.66 5.34 64.26
C LYS A 257 -9.57 3.87 63.82
N PRO A 258 -8.94 2.96 64.58
CA PRO A 258 -8.85 1.56 64.20
C PRO A 258 -10.25 0.91 64.19
N THR A 259 -10.57 0.25 63.08
CA THR A 259 -11.75 -0.61 62.94
C THR A 259 -11.64 -1.80 63.90
N PRO A 260 -12.69 -2.16 64.65
CA PRO A 260 -12.66 -3.26 65.60
C PRO A 260 -12.47 -4.62 64.91
N GLN A 261 -11.63 -5.44 65.53
CA GLN A 261 -11.26 -6.79 65.13
C GLN A 261 -12.45 -7.76 65.28
N PRO A 262 -12.77 -8.62 64.30
CA PRO A 262 -13.83 -9.60 64.44
C PRO A 262 -13.43 -10.70 65.44
N THR A 263 -14.25 -10.87 66.47
CA THR A 263 -14.12 -11.93 67.49
C THR A 263 -14.41 -13.30 66.86
N PRO A 264 -13.57 -14.33 67.07
CA PRO A 264 -13.86 -15.68 66.60
C PRO A 264 -15.07 -16.26 67.36
N ARG A 265 -16.06 -16.74 66.60
CA ARG A 265 -17.24 -17.46 67.11
C ARG A 265 -16.78 -18.81 67.71
N PRO A 266 -17.16 -19.16 68.96
CA PRO A 266 -16.82 -20.46 69.52
C PRO A 266 -17.62 -21.57 68.85
N THR A 267 -16.92 -22.64 68.47
CA THR A 267 -17.47 -23.90 67.99
C THR A 267 -18.29 -24.57 69.11
N PRO A 268 -19.53 -25.02 68.85
CA PRO A 268 -20.25 -25.81 69.84
C PRO A 268 -19.64 -27.21 69.96
N ARG A 269 -19.36 -27.57 71.22
CA ARG A 269 -18.96 -28.90 71.69
C ARG A 269 -20.17 -29.83 71.67
N PRO A 270 -20.05 -31.10 71.25
CA PRO A 270 -21.12 -32.07 71.41
C PRO A 270 -21.15 -32.54 72.87
N GLU A 271 -22.32 -32.45 73.50
CA GLU A 271 -22.60 -33.12 74.78
C GLU A 271 -23.35 -34.44 74.56
N PRO A 272 -23.05 -35.47 75.36
CA PRO A 272 -23.74 -36.76 75.35
C PRO A 272 -24.84 -36.83 76.42
N SER A 273 -25.89 -37.60 76.16
CA SER A 273 -26.72 -38.36 77.12
C SER A 273 -27.85 -38.98 76.30
N ASP A 274 -27.87 -40.29 76.08
CA ASP A 274 -28.52 -41.28 76.95
C ASP A 274 -29.94 -40.86 77.33
N ASP A 275 -30.93 -41.51 76.70
CA ASP A 275 -32.05 -42.04 77.46
C ASP A 275 -32.65 -43.28 76.81
N GLU A 276 -32.98 -44.19 77.70
CA GLU A 276 -33.31 -45.59 77.57
C GLU A 276 -34.73 -45.88 77.05
N HIS A 277 -34.89 -47.12 76.54
CA HIS A 277 -36.08 -47.99 76.66
C HIS A 277 -37.48 -47.46 76.25
N HIS A 278 -38.15 -48.17 75.34
CA HIS A 278 -39.25 -49.10 75.68
C HIS A 278 -40.03 -49.59 74.44
N HIS A 279 -40.18 -50.93 74.38
CA HIS A 279 -41.25 -51.76 73.82
C HIS A 279 -41.60 -51.73 72.32
#